data_AF-A0A3Q7RPH2-F1
#
_entry.id   AF-A0A3Q7RPH2-F1
#
_cell.length_a   1.000
_cell.length_b   1.000
_cell.length_c   1.000
_cell.angle_alpha   90.00
_cell.angle_beta   90.00
_cell.angle_gamma   90.00
#
_symmetry.space_group_name_H-M   'P 1'
#
loop_
_entity.id
_entity.type
_entity.pdbx_description
1 polymer ?
#
loop_
_entity_poly.entity_id
_entity_poly.type
_entity_poly.pdbx_seq_one_letter_code
_entity_poly.pdbx_strand_id
1 'polypeptide(L)'
;MKRQGAPSERKRARIPSGKAGTANGFLMEVCVDSVESAVNAERGGAGRIELCSGLLEGGTTPSMGVLQVVKQCVQIPVFVMIRPRGGDFLYSDREVEVMKADIRLAKLYGADGLVFGALTEDGNIDKELCMSLVAICRPLPVTFHRGGGITDRNLQRILEGSGATEFHCSARSARDSGMKFRNSSVAMGASLSSSEYSLKVTDVAQVRTLNAIAKNILV
;
A
#
# COMPACT_ATOMS: atom_id res chain seq x y z
N MET A 1 10.48 36.86 -40.57
CA MET A 1 10.19 35.43 -40.33
C MET A 1 9.21 35.32 -39.17
N LYS A 2 8.14 34.54 -39.34
CA LYS A 2 6.97 34.45 -38.45
C LYS A 2 7.23 33.50 -37.26
N ARG A 3 6.78 33.91 -36.06
CA ARG A 3 6.02 33.20 -34.97
C ARG A 3 6.38 31.72 -34.70
N GLN A 4 6.63 31.19 -33.50
CA GLN A 4 5.91 31.12 -32.20
C GLN A 4 6.53 29.86 -31.51
N GLY A 5 6.53 29.54 -30.22
CA GLY A 5 5.92 30.05 -29.00
C GLY A 5 6.42 29.14 -27.85
N ALA A 6 6.46 29.68 -26.62
CA ALA A 6 6.93 28.99 -25.42
C ALA A 6 6.05 27.77 -25.05
N PRO A 7 6.57 26.75 -24.34
CA PRO A 7 5.77 25.63 -23.88
C PRO A 7 4.80 26.11 -22.81
N SER A 8 3.50 25.86 -23.00
CA SER A 8 2.48 26.20 -22.02
C SER A 8 2.59 25.32 -20.77
N GLU A 9 2.75 25.96 -19.62
CA GLU A 9 2.52 25.32 -18.32
C GLU A 9 1.09 24.80 -18.27
N ARG A 10 0.92 23.48 -18.30
CA ARG A 10 -0.36 22.86 -17.95
C ARG A 10 -0.58 23.05 -16.45
N LYS A 11 -1.36 24.07 -16.08
CA LYS A 11 -1.95 24.21 -14.74
C LYS A 11 -2.63 22.89 -14.38
N ARG A 12 -2.05 22.14 -13.43
CA ARG A 12 -2.75 21.02 -12.78
C ARG A 12 -3.97 21.59 -12.09
N ALA A 13 -5.15 21.24 -12.58
CA ALA A 13 -6.41 21.55 -11.91
C ALA A 13 -6.39 20.90 -10.53
N ARG A 14 -6.58 21.71 -9.48
CA ARG A 14 -6.67 21.28 -8.10
C ARG A 14 -8.00 20.53 -7.95
N ILE A 15 -7.95 19.21 -7.84
CA ILE A 15 -9.13 18.39 -7.54
C ILE A 15 -9.56 18.76 -6.11
N PRO A 16 -10.84 19.13 -5.87
CA PRO A 16 -11.31 19.43 -4.53
C PRO A 16 -11.20 18.15 -3.69
N SER A 17 -10.79 18.31 -2.43
CA SER A 17 -10.75 17.26 -1.41
C SER A 17 -12.16 16.76 -1.11
N GLY A 18 -12.69 15.92 -2.00
CA GLY A 18 -13.95 15.19 -1.82
C GLY A 18 -13.67 13.88 -1.10
N LYS A 19 -14.45 13.60 -0.06
CA LYS A 19 -14.51 12.29 0.58
C LYS A 19 -14.67 11.21 -0.50
N ALA A 20 -13.64 10.41 -0.74
CA ALA A 20 -13.75 9.17 -1.51
C ALA A 20 -14.41 8.09 -0.64
N GLY A 21 -15.63 8.37 -0.17
CA GLY A 21 -16.52 7.34 0.34
C GLY A 21 -17.41 6.93 -0.81
N THR A 22 -17.25 5.69 -1.29
CA THR A 22 -18.19 5.10 -2.23
C THR A 22 -19.58 5.11 -1.60
N ALA A 23 -20.50 5.87 -2.20
CA ALA A 23 -21.91 5.76 -1.88
C ALA A 23 -22.34 4.29 -2.13
N ASN A 24 -22.69 3.59 -1.05
CA ASN A 24 -23.14 2.19 -0.99
C ASN A 24 -22.17 1.09 -1.49
N GLY A 25 -20.91 1.08 -1.03
CA GLY A 25 -19.96 -0.01 -1.34
C GLY A 25 -18.87 -0.19 -0.28
N PHE A 26 -18.39 -1.43 -0.08
CA PHE A 26 -17.17 -1.68 0.71
C PHE A 26 -15.94 -1.13 -0.04
N LEU A 27 -15.03 -0.47 0.69
CA LEU A 27 -13.76 -0.02 0.13
C LEU A 27 -12.69 -1.11 0.27
N MET A 28 -12.24 -1.67 -0.85
CA MET A 28 -11.14 -2.63 -0.89
C MET A 28 -9.81 -1.91 -1.07
N GLU A 29 -8.91 -2.09 -0.11
CA GLU A 29 -7.51 -1.68 -0.18
C GLU A 29 -6.61 -2.88 -0.49
N VAL A 30 -5.72 -2.74 -1.48
CA VAL A 30 -4.77 -3.80 -1.85
C VAL A 30 -3.34 -3.38 -1.55
N CYS A 31 -2.64 -4.24 -0.82
CA CYS A 31 -1.23 -4.09 -0.46
C CYS A 31 -0.33 -4.49 -1.65
N VAL A 32 0.49 -3.57 -2.15
CA VAL A 32 1.30 -3.76 -3.36
C VAL A 32 2.76 -3.35 -3.13
N ASP A 33 3.68 -3.98 -3.86
CA ASP A 33 5.14 -3.77 -3.76
C ASP A 33 5.82 -3.37 -5.08
N SER A 34 5.04 -3.21 -6.15
CA SER A 34 5.55 -2.91 -7.48
C SER A 34 4.53 -2.16 -8.33
N VAL A 35 5.02 -1.54 -9.40
CA VAL A 35 4.18 -0.86 -10.40
C VAL A 35 3.22 -1.85 -11.07
N GLU A 36 3.69 -3.05 -11.42
CA GLU A 36 2.84 -4.09 -12.00
C GLU A 36 1.71 -4.48 -11.04
N SER A 37 2.03 -4.74 -9.76
CA SER A 37 1.03 -5.05 -8.74
C SER A 37 0.03 -3.91 -8.55
N ALA A 38 0.47 -2.64 -8.54
CA ALA A 38 -0.39 -1.47 -8.42
C ALA A 38 -1.39 -1.36 -9.59
N VAL A 39 -0.91 -1.50 -10.83
CA VAL A 39 -1.76 -1.49 -12.03
C VAL A 39 -2.73 -2.68 -12.03
N ASN A 40 -2.28 -3.85 -11.59
CA ASN A 40 -3.13 -5.03 -11.50
C ASN A 40 -4.24 -4.86 -10.46
N ALA A 41 -3.94 -4.27 -9.30
CA ALA A 41 -4.92 -3.95 -8.27
C ALA A 41 -6.01 -3.00 -8.80
N GLU A 42 -5.63 -1.91 -9.47
CA GLU A 42 -6.58 -0.97 -10.07
C GLU A 42 -7.45 -1.65 -11.14
N ARG A 43 -6.83 -2.43 -12.06
CA ARG A 43 -7.56 -3.19 -13.09
C ARG A 43 -8.49 -4.27 -12.52
N GLY A 44 -8.19 -4.75 -11.31
CA GLY A 44 -9.05 -5.68 -10.57
C GLY A 44 -10.22 -5.00 -9.85
N GLY A 45 -10.19 -3.67 -9.75
CA GLY A 45 -11.22 -2.86 -9.11
C GLY A 45 -10.97 -2.59 -7.62
N ALA A 46 -9.70 -2.56 -7.19
CA ALA A 46 -9.35 -2.00 -5.89
C ALA A 46 -9.78 -0.53 -5.81
N GLY A 47 -10.32 -0.12 -4.66
CA GLY A 47 -10.71 1.27 -4.42
C GLY A 47 -9.55 2.14 -3.94
N ARG A 48 -8.50 1.51 -3.42
CA ARG A 48 -7.27 2.13 -2.90
C ARG A 48 -6.14 1.11 -2.94
N ILE A 49 -4.89 1.58 -3.01
CA ILE A 49 -3.71 0.74 -2.77
C ILE A 49 -2.89 1.24 -1.60
N GLU A 50 -2.31 0.31 -0.84
CA GLU A 50 -1.24 0.56 0.11
C GLU A 50 0.09 0.14 -0.53
N LEU A 51 0.99 1.09 -0.74
CA LEU A 51 2.31 0.86 -1.31
C LEU A 51 3.32 0.56 -0.20
N CYS A 52 3.91 -0.63 -0.30
CA CYS A 52 4.85 -1.19 0.65
C CYS A 52 6.15 -1.62 -0.04
N SER A 53 7.22 -1.77 0.73
CA SER A 53 8.33 -2.68 0.43
C SER A 53 8.26 -3.87 1.38
N GLY A 54 9.20 -4.82 1.28
CA GLY A 54 9.42 -5.82 2.33
C GLY A 54 8.16 -6.60 2.73
N LEU A 55 7.29 -6.97 1.78
CA LEU A 55 6.02 -7.64 2.10
C LEU A 55 6.20 -9.02 2.79
N LEU A 56 7.40 -9.60 2.74
CA LEU A 56 7.76 -10.79 3.52
C LEU A 56 7.93 -10.48 5.01
N GLU A 57 8.28 -9.24 5.35
CA GLU A 57 8.41 -8.72 6.73
C GLU A 57 7.11 -8.06 7.23
N GLY A 58 6.01 -8.22 6.49
CA GLY A 58 4.72 -7.60 6.80
C GLY A 58 4.56 -6.17 6.29
N GLY A 59 5.45 -5.70 5.40
CA GLY A 59 5.40 -4.36 4.82
C GLY A 59 6.34 -3.38 5.50
N THR A 60 7.16 -2.69 4.72
CA THR A 60 8.08 -1.62 5.14
C THR A 60 7.92 -0.41 4.22
N THR A 61 8.54 0.72 4.57
CA THR A 61 8.50 1.93 3.73
C THR A 61 9.03 1.64 2.32
N PRO A 62 8.28 1.94 1.25
CA PRO A 62 8.74 1.76 -0.13
C PRO A 62 9.79 2.79 -0.51
N SER A 63 10.58 2.49 -1.55
CA SER A 63 11.44 3.51 -2.14
C SER A 63 10.59 4.58 -2.83
N MET A 64 11.04 5.83 -2.75
CA MET A 64 10.33 6.96 -3.38
C MET A 64 10.29 6.83 -4.92
N GLY A 65 11.23 6.12 -5.53
CA GLY A 65 11.21 5.82 -6.96
C GLY A 65 9.99 4.98 -7.36
N VAL A 66 9.61 3.98 -6.55
CA VAL A 66 8.41 3.18 -6.83
C VAL A 66 7.16 4.04 -6.67
N LEU A 67 7.08 4.86 -5.62
CA LEU A 67 5.95 5.78 -5.42
C LEU A 67 5.75 6.70 -6.62
N GLN A 68 6.82 7.33 -7.11
CA GLN A 68 6.76 8.25 -8.25
C GLN A 68 6.21 7.58 -9.51
N VAL A 69 6.66 6.37 -9.83
CA VAL A 69 6.20 5.64 -11.03
C VAL A 69 4.78 5.13 -10.83
N VAL A 70 4.43 4.60 -9.66
CA VAL A 70 3.05 4.19 -9.34
C VAL A 70 2.09 5.36 -9.52
N LYS A 71 2.40 6.55 -8.99
CA LYS A 71 1.57 7.76 -9.15
C LYS A 71 1.40 8.23 -10.61
N GLN A 72 2.22 7.74 -11.54
CA GLN A 72 2.07 8.00 -12.99
C GLN A 72 1.24 6.91 -13.68
N CYS A 73 1.11 5.73 -13.08
CA CYS A 73 0.50 4.55 -13.70
C CYS A 73 -0.91 4.23 -13.17
N VAL A 74 -1.29 4.74 -11.99
CA VAL A 74 -2.63 4.52 -11.40
C VAL A 74 -3.34 5.84 -11.09
N GLN A 75 -4.67 5.78 -11.06
CA GLN A 75 -5.57 6.90 -10.76
C GLN A 75 -6.23 6.76 -9.39
N ILE A 76 -6.37 5.55 -8.86
CA ILE A 76 -6.89 5.30 -7.51
C ILE A 76 -5.94 5.86 -6.42
N PRO A 77 -6.47 6.20 -5.22
CA PRO A 77 -5.64 6.68 -4.13
C PRO A 77 -4.52 5.71 -3.74
N VAL A 78 -3.34 6.26 -3.47
CA VAL A 78 -2.13 5.54 -3.10
C VAL A 78 -1.71 5.96 -1.71
N PHE A 79 -1.89 5.05 -0.76
CA PHE A 79 -1.41 5.21 0.61
C PHE A 79 -0.01 4.61 0.72
N VAL A 80 0.86 5.21 1.53
CA VAL A 80 2.26 4.79 1.65
C VAL A 80 2.53 4.29 3.05
N MET A 81 3.08 3.08 3.14
CA MET A 81 3.57 2.53 4.41
C MET A 81 4.75 3.36 4.93
N ILE A 82 4.72 3.69 6.21
CA ILE A 82 5.81 4.33 6.94
C ILE A 82 6.18 3.38 8.08
N ARG A 83 7.15 2.49 7.78
CA ARG A 83 7.65 1.47 8.69
C ARG A 83 9.12 1.17 8.34
N PRO A 84 10.08 1.58 9.17
CA PRO A 84 11.50 1.57 8.80
C PRO A 84 12.12 0.16 8.77
N ARG A 85 11.51 -0.83 9.44
CA ARG A 85 11.98 -2.22 9.50
C ARG A 85 10.84 -3.20 9.79
N GLY A 86 11.09 -4.50 9.58
CA GLY A 86 10.28 -5.59 10.13
C GLY A 86 10.35 -5.70 11.66
N GLY A 87 9.67 -6.70 12.21
CA GLY A 87 9.62 -6.96 13.66
C GLY A 87 8.55 -6.14 14.39
N ASP A 88 8.86 -5.72 15.61
CA ASP A 88 7.96 -4.94 16.49
C ASP A 88 7.65 -3.53 15.96
N PHE A 89 6.86 -2.80 16.75
CA PHE A 89 6.44 -1.42 16.52
C PHE A 89 6.94 -0.48 17.64
N LEU A 90 7.99 -0.90 18.35
CA LEU A 90 8.63 -0.13 19.40
C LEU A 90 9.87 0.52 18.79
N TYR A 91 9.75 1.80 18.43
CA TYR A 91 10.78 2.50 17.67
C TYR A 91 11.71 3.29 18.57
N SER A 92 13.00 3.23 18.28
CA SER A 92 13.99 4.15 18.83
C SER A 92 13.82 5.56 18.27
N ASP A 93 14.37 6.56 18.96
CA ASP A 93 14.34 7.96 18.50
C ASP A 93 14.88 8.13 17.08
N ARG A 94 15.94 7.40 16.71
CA ARG A 94 16.53 7.47 15.37
C ARG A 94 15.60 6.89 14.30
N GLU A 95 14.89 5.81 14.61
CA GLU A 95 13.89 5.23 13.71
C GLU A 95 12.70 6.16 13.54
N VAL A 96 12.29 6.83 14.62
CA VAL A 96 11.25 7.87 14.56
C VAL A 96 11.69 9.03 13.65
N GLU A 97 12.94 9.48 13.72
CA GLU A 97 13.44 10.52 12.81
C GLU A 97 13.45 10.07 11.34
N VAL A 98 13.78 8.81 11.06
CA VAL A 98 13.64 8.21 9.72
C VAL A 98 12.18 8.25 9.27
N MET A 99 11.24 7.79 10.11
CA MET A 99 9.80 7.83 9.79
C MET A 99 9.32 9.25 9.49
N LYS A 100 9.74 10.25 10.27
CA LYS A 100 9.40 11.65 10.04
C LYS A 100 9.94 12.17 8.70
N ALA A 101 11.16 11.78 8.32
CA ALA A 101 11.74 12.13 7.03
C ALA A 101 10.97 11.48 5.88
N ASP A 102 10.66 10.18 5.99
CA ASP A 102 9.90 9.43 4.99
C ASP A 102 8.49 9.97 4.81
N ILE A 103 7.80 10.38 5.88
CA ILE A 103 6.49 11.06 5.79
C ILE A 103 6.60 12.31 4.92
N ARG A 104 7.62 13.14 5.12
CA ARG A 104 7.81 14.37 4.34
C ARG A 104 8.08 14.06 2.87
N LEU A 105 8.92 13.06 2.59
CA LEU A 105 9.24 12.63 1.22
C LEU A 105 8.02 12.01 0.51
N ALA A 106 7.27 11.14 1.19
CA ALA A 106 6.06 10.53 0.64
C ALA A 106 5.01 11.61 0.26
N LYS A 107 4.83 12.61 1.12
CA LYS A 107 3.98 13.79 0.82
C LYS A 107 4.49 14.56 -0.39
N LEU A 108 5.80 14.83 -0.45
CA LEU A 108 6.43 15.56 -1.54
C LEU A 108 6.21 14.85 -2.90
N TYR A 109 6.27 13.51 -2.90
CA TYR A 109 6.12 12.70 -4.11
C TYR A 109 4.68 12.25 -4.40
N GLY A 110 3.70 12.77 -3.66
CA GLY A 110 2.28 12.69 -4.03
C GLY A 110 1.52 11.51 -3.45
N ALA A 111 1.92 10.99 -2.28
CA ALA A 111 1.07 10.10 -1.49
C ALA A 111 -0.30 10.74 -1.21
N ASP A 112 -1.36 9.95 -1.30
CA ASP A 112 -2.74 10.40 -1.00
C ASP A 112 -3.14 10.12 0.46
N GLY A 113 -2.35 9.30 1.16
CA GLY A 113 -2.49 8.96 2.56
C GLY A 113 -1.26 8.22 3.07
N LEU A 114 -1.18 8.03 4.38
CA LEU A 114 -0.03 7.41 5.04
C LEU A 114 -0.49 6.32 5.99
N VAL A 115 0.33 5.29 6.16
CA VAL A 115 0.01 4.15 7.00
C VAL A 115 1.16 3.89 7.97
N PHE A 116 0.88 3.87 9.27
CA PHE A 116 1.88 3.53 10.30
C PHE A 116 1.20 3.02 11.57
N GLY A 117 1.99 2.50 12.49
CA GLY A 117 1.55 2.08 13.82
C GLY A 117 2.74 2.06 14.76
N ALA A 118 2.53 2.50 16.00
CA ALA A 118 3.54 2.52 17.05
C ALA A 118 2.95 2.02 18.37
N LEU A 119 3.71 1.18 19.07
CA LEU A 119 3.31 0.57 20.34
C LEU A 119 4.36 0.83 21.41
N THR A 120 3.92 0.86 22.67
CA THR A 120 4.78 0.88 23.86
C THR A 120 5.29 -0.53 24.17
N GLU A 121 6.26 -0.65 25.09
CA GLU A 121 6.78 -1.94 25.57
C GLU A 121 5.68 -2.85 26.12
N ASP A 122 4.67 -2.27 26.77
CA ASP A 122 3.48 -2.99 27.28
C ASP A 122 2.47 -3.41 26.20
N GLY A 123 2.74 -3.13 24.92
CA GLY A 123 1.84 -3.45 23.81
C GLY A 123 0.64 -2.51 23.66
N ASN A 124 0.61 -1.39 24.38
CA ASN A 124 -0.38 -0.34 24.20
C ASN A 124 -0.03 0.56 23.00
N ILE A 125 -0.99 1.31 22.47
CA ILE A 125 -0.70 2.33 21.45
C ILE A 125 0.15 3.44 22.05
N ASP A 126 1.29 3.75 21.43
CA ASP A 126 2.10 4.92 21.78
C ASP A 126 1.40 6.18 21.27
N LYS A 127 0.57 6.78 22.13
CA LYS A 127 -0.25 7.94 21.79
C LYS A 127 0.58 9.17 21.46
N GLU A 128 1.68 9.39 22.19
CA GLU A 128 2.53 10.57 22.01
C GLU A 128 3.22 10.54 20.65
N LEU A 129 3.86 9.41 20.33
CA LEU A 129 4.49 9.21 19.03
C LEU A 129 3.46 9.25 17.90
N CYS A 130 2.31 8.58 18.05
CA CYS A 130 1.26 8.62 17.04
C CYS A 130 0.76 10.05 16.78
N MET A 131 0.53 10.85 17.82
CA MET A 131 0.11 12.24 17.66
C MET A 131 1.18 13.09 16.96
N SER A 132 2.45 12.88 17.30
CA SER A 132 3.59 13.53 16.65
C SER A 132 3.65 13.22 15.15
N LEU A 133 3.50 11.95 14.76
CA LEU A 133 3.51 11.53 13.36
C LEU A 133 2.27 12.04 12.61
N VAL A 134 1.06 11.93 13.19
CA VAL A 134 -0.19 12.44 12.58
C VAL A 134 -0.09 13.95 12.29
N ALA A 135 0.54 14.73 13.19
CA ALA A 135 0.72 16.16 12.97
C ALA A 135 1.52 16.46 11.70
N ILE A 136 2.54 15.64 11.39
CA ILE A 136 3.37 15.78 10.18
C ILE A 136 2.61 15.27 8.94
N CYS A 137 1.78 14.24 9.08
CA CYS A 137 0.98 13.68 7.98
C CYS A 137 -0.07 14.66 7.43
N ARG A 138 -0.67 15.50 8.28
CA ARG A 138 -1.72 16.44 7.88
C ARG A 138 -1.32 17.30 6.66
N PRO A 139 -2.23 17.54 5.70
CA PRO A 139 -3.67 17.23 5.75
C PRO A 139 -4.04 15.82 5.26
N LEU A 140 -3.05 14.94 4.97
CA LEU A 140 -3.34 13.62 4.43
C LEU A 140 -4.03 12.72 5.47
N PRO A 141 -4.97 11.86 5.04
CA PRO A 141 -5.53 10.81 5.89
C PRO A 141 -4.43 9.84 6.35
N VAL A 142 -4.62 9.28 7.53
CA VAL A 142 -3.71 8.29 8.14
C VAL A 142 -4.50 7.03 8.50
N THR A 143 -3.98 5.87 8.12
CA THR A 143 -4.46 4.57 8.58
C THR A 143 -3.52 4.04 9.67
N PHE A 144 -4.08 3.61 10.80
CA PHE A 144 -3.32 2.87 11.80
C PHE A 144 -3.27 1.38 11.41
N HIS A 145 -2.10 0.86 11.07
CA HIS A 145 -2.01 -0.48 10.48
C HIS A 145 -2.04 -1.59 11.54
N ARG A 146 -2.75 -2.69 11.26
CA ARG A 146 -2.57 -4.02 11.86
C ARG A 146 -2.97 -5.07 10.81
N GLY A 147 -2.08 -6.02 10.51
CA GLY A 147 -2.23 -6.95 9.40
C GLY A 147 -3.18 -8.11 9.69
N GLY A 148 -4.07 -8.41 8.74
CA GLY A 148 -4.95 -9.59 8.76
C GLY A 148 -4.95 -10.29 7.40
N GLY A 149 -4.96 -11.63 7.41
CA GLY A 149 -4.98 -12.46 6.19
C GLY A 149 -6.37 -12.60 5.57
N ILE A 150 -6.81 -11.58 4.84
CA ILE A 150 -8.08 -11.62 4.09
C ILE A 150 -7.91 -12.37 2.77
N THR A 151 -8.82 -13.33 2.52
CA THR A 151 -8.91 -14.16 1.32
C THR A 151 -10.36 -14.24 0.84
N ASP A 152 -10.58 -14.73 -0.37
CA ASP A 152 -11.91 -14.99 -0.94
C ASP A 152 -12.76 -15.93 -0.08
N ARG A 153 -12.12 -16.85 0.65
CA ARG A 153 -12.79 -17.85 1.50
C ARG A 153 -13.28 -17.32 2.86
N ASN A 154 -12.78 -16.17 3.30
CA ASN A 154 -13.10 -15.61 4.61
C ASN A 154 -13.71 -14.21 4.55
N LEU A 155 -13.58 -13.49 3.44
CA LEU A 155 -14.04 -12.11 3.30
C LEU A 155 -15.52 -11.94 3.69
N GLN A 156 -16.42 -12.78 3.18
CA GLN A 156 -17.85 -12.67 3.48
C GLN A 156 -18.14 -12.73 4.98
N ARG A 157 -17.63 -13.77 5.66
CA ARG A 157 -17.80 -13.96 7.11
C ARG A 157 -17.20 -12.80 7.92
N ILE A 158 -16.06 -12.25 7.46
CA ILE A 158 -15.42 -11.10 8.11
C ILE A 158 -16.30 -9.85 7.98
N LEU A 159 -16.79 -9.54 6.78
CA LEU A 159 -17.61 -8.35 6.55
C LEU A 159 -18.95 -8.42 7.30
N GLU A 160 -19.67 -9.54 7.18
CA GLU A 160 -20.94 -9.76 7.89
C GLU A 160 -20.76 -9.76 9.42
N GLY A 161 -19.67 -10.36 9.93
CA GLY A 161 -19.44 -10.48 11.37
C GLY A 161 -18.85 -9.23 12.04
N SER A 162 -18.20 -8.34 11.29
CA SER A 162 -17.56 -7.13 11.84
C SER A 162 -18.32 -5.84 11.59
N GLY A 163 -19.18 -5.78 10.57
CA GLY A 163 -19.78 -4.53 10.10
C GLY A 163 -18.78 -3.56 9.47
N ALA A 164 -17.56 -4.01 9.15
CA ALA A 164 -16.53 -3.18 8.56
C ALA A 164 -16.91 -2.72 7.15
N THR A 165 -16.72 -1.43 6.85
CA THR A 165 -17.01 -0.85 5.53
C THR A 165 -15.77 -0.75 4.64
N GLU A 166 -14.59 -1.03 5.18
CA GLU A 166 -13.32 -1.08 4.44
C GLU A 166 -12.59 -2.36 4.82
N PHE A 167 -11.87 -2.96 3.87
CA PHE A 167 -11.04 -4.13 4.14
C PHE A 167 -9.74 -4.10 3.34
N HIS A 168 -8.71 -4.71 3.92
CA HIS A 168 -7.35 -4.73 3.40
C HIS A 168 -6.95 -6.15 3.01
N CYS A 169 -6.40 -6.35 1.81
CA CYS A 169 -5.92 -7.65 1.36
C CYS A 169 -4.65 -7.55 0.51
N SER A 170 -3.99 -8.68 0.25
CA SER A 170 -2.82 -8.70 -0.67
C SER A 170 -3.15 -9.26 -2.05
N ALA A 171 -4.09 -10.22 -2.15
CA ALA A 171 -4.53 -10.81 -3.42
C ALA A 171 -3.40 -11.21 -4.39
N ARG A 172 -2.31 -11.79 -3.85
CA ARG A 172 -1.10 -12.14 -4.63
C ARG A 172 -1.12 -13.60 -5.08
N SER A 173 -0.59 -13.86 -6.27
CA SER A 173 -0.24 -15.19 -6.75
C SER A 173 1.26 -15.27 -7.04
N ALA A 174 1.82 -16.47 -6.91
CA ALA A 174 3.20 -16.73 -7.26
C ALA A 174 3.33 -16.96 -8.77
N ARG A 175 4.30 -16.29 -9.38
CA ARG A 175 4.70 -16.47 -10.79
C ARG A 175 6.14 -16.93 -10.85
N ASP A 176 6.39 -17.86 -11.74
CA ASP A 176 7.74 -18.36 -11.98
C ASP A 176 8.55 -17.35 -12.80
N SER A 177 9.83 -17.23 -12.51
CA SER A 177 10.74 -16.29 -13.17
C SER A 177 10.97 -16.66 -14.63
N GLY A 178 11.10 -15.66 -15.49
CA GLY A 178 11.49 -15.85 -16.89
C GLY A 178 12.95 -16.31 -17.10
N MET A 179 13.74 -16.44 -16.02
CA MET A 179 15.11 -16.93 -16.08
C MET A 179 15.16 -18.38 -16.57
N LYS A 180 15.75 -18.58 -17.76
CA LYS A 180 15.95 -19.90 -18.38
C LYS A 180 17.07 -20.70 -17.69
N PHE A 181 18.18 -20.04 -17.35
CA PHE A 181 19.25 -20.64 -16.56
C PHE A 181 19.01 -20.35 -15.08
N ARG A 182 19.17 -21.37 -14.23
CA ARG A 182 18.97 -21.27 -12.78
C ARG A 182 20.13 -21.93 -12.04
N ASN A 183 20.69 -21.20 -11.07
CA ASN A 183 21.67 -21.75 -10.14
C ASN A 183 21.03 -21.90 -8.77
N SER A 184 20.61 -23.13 -8.43
CA SER A 184 19.97 -23.44 -7.15
C SER A 184 20.95 -23.60 -5.98
N SER A 185 22.26 -23.49 -6.21
CA SER A 185 23.27 -23.60 -5.15
C SER A 185 23.52 -22.30 -4.38
N VAL A 186 22.92 -21.19 -4.82
CA VAL A 186 23.13 -19.85 -4.25
C VAL A 186 21.81 -19.33 -3.70
N ALA A 187 21.86 -18.76 -2.50
CA ALA A 187 20.75 -18.05 -1.87
C ALA A 187 21.20 -16.63 -1.51
N MET A 188 20.35 -15.63 -1.78
CA MET A 188 20.61 -14.23 -1.51
C MET A 188 20.09 -13.80 -0.13
N GLY A 189 19.02 -14.45 0.34
CA GLY A 189 18.36 -14.14 1.61
C GLY A 189 18.75 -15.06 2.77
N ALA A 190 18.34 -14.68 3.98
CA ALA A 190 18.62 -15.43 5.20
C ALA A 190 17.92 -16.80 5.30
N SER A 191 16.94 -17.09 4.43
CA SER A 191 16.18 -18.34 4.43
C SER A 191 16.46 -19.17 3.18
N LEU A 192 16.86 -20.42 3.37
CA LEU A 192 17.09 -21.41 2.31
C LEU A 192 15.78 -21.96 1.72
N SER A 193 14.61 -21.61 2.26
CA SER A 193 13.34 -22.25 1.93
C SER A 193 12.55 -21.60 0.79
N SER A 194 12.93 -20.40 0.35
CA SER A 194 12.19 -19.66 -0.68
C SER A 194 12.92 -19.73 -2.02
N SER A 195 12.18 -20.01 -3.09
CA SER A 195 12.72 -19.99 -4.44
C SER A 195 13.08 -18.55 -4.86
N GLU A 196 14.36 -18.31 -5.18
CA GLU A 196 14.88 -17.06 -5.77
C GLU A 196 14.25 -16.74 -7.14
N TYR A 197 13.60 -17.75 -7.74
CA TYR A 197 12.96 -17.65 -9.05
C TYR A 197 11.44 -17.55 -8.95
N SER A 198 10.88 -17.32 -7.77
CA SER A 198 9.44 -17.09 -7.59
C SER A 198 9.17 -15.63 -7.27
N LEU A 199 8.25 -15.02 -8.03
CA LEU A 199 7.83 -13.64 -7.88
C LEU A 199 6.37 -13.62 -7.40
N LYS A 200 6.07 -12.90 -6.31
CA LYS A 200 4.69 -12.69 -5.88
C LYS A 200 4.16 -11.41 -6.53
N VAL A 201 3.11 -11.53 -7.32
CA VAL A 201 2.48 -10.38 -8.02
C VAL A 201 1.01 -10.35 -7.67
N THR A 202 0.44 -9.15 -7.56
CA THR A 202 -1.01 -8.99 -7.38
C THR A 202 -1.76 -9.59 -8.57
N ASP A 203 -2.73 -10.45 -8.29
CA ASP A 203 -3.50 -11.20 -9.26
C ASP A 203 -4.82 -10.49 -9.57
N VAL A 204 -4.96 -10.03 -10.81
CA VAL A 204 -6.15 -9.30 -11.26
C VAL A 204 -7.43 -10.11 -11.05
N ALA A 205 -7.40 -11.43 -11.26
CA ALA A 205 -8.58 -12.27 -11.10
C ALA A 205 -8.98 -12.39 -9.62
N GLN A 206 -8.01 -12.55 -8.71
CA GLN A 206 -8.30 -12.59 -7.28
C GLN A 206 -8.89 -11.26 -6.78
N VAL A 207 -8.33 -10.13 -7.21
CA VAL A 207 -8.88 -8.80 -6.86
C VAL A 207 -10.31 -8.65 -7.37
N ARG A 208 -10.61 -9.10 -8.59
CA ARG A 208 -12.00 -9.11 -9.13
C ARG A 208 -12.93 -9.98 -8.31
N THR A 209 -12.50 -11.18 -7.94
CA THR A 209 -13.30 -12.10 -7.11
C THR A 209 -13.62 -11.49 -5.76
N LEU A 210 -12.63 -10.90 -5.08
CA LEU A 210 -12.83 -10.21 -3.79
C LEU A 210 -13.81 -9.03 -3.92
N ASN A 211 -13.66 -8.23 -4.98
CA ASN A 211 -14.57 -7.12 -5.25
C ASN A 211 -16.01 -7.60 -5.54
N ALA A 212 -16.17 -8.71 -6.26
CA ALA A 212 -17.48 -9.31 -6.53
C ALA A 212 -18.14 -9.83 -5.24
N ILE A 213 -17.37 -10.50 -4.35
CA ILE A 213 -17.86 -10.96 -3.04
C ILE A 213 -18.33 -9.76 -2.22
N ALA A 214 -17.52 -8.70 -2.14
CA ALA A 214 -17.89 -7.50 -1.38
C ALA A 214 -19.18 -6.86 -1.91
N LYS A 215 -19.36 -6.77 -3.23
CA LYS A 215 -20.59 -6.21 -3.84
C LYS A 215 -21.82 -7.07 -3.57
N ASN A 216 -21.68 -8.39 -3.54
CA ASN A 216 -22.81 -9.31 -3.35
C ASN A 216 -23.39 -9.27 -1.92
N ILE A 217 -22.64 -8.76 -0.93
CA ILE A 217 -23.11 -8.66 0.47
C ILE A 217 -24.08 -7.48 0.66
N LEU A 218 -24.07 -6.50 -0.24
CA LEU A 218 -24.95 -5.33 -0.18
C LEU A 218 -26.27 -5.52 -0.94
N VAL A 219 -26.47 -6.70 -1.54
CA VAL A 219 -27.70 -7.11 -2.26
C VAL A 219 -28.47 -8.08 -1.37
#